data_AF-A0A4Y9ZY53-F1
#
_entry.id   AF-A0A4Y9ZY53-F1
#
_cell.length_a   1.000
_cell.length_b   1.000
_cell.length_c   1.000
_cell.angle_alpha   90.00
_cell.angle_beta   90.00
_cell.angle_gamma   90.00
#
_symmetry.space_group_name_H-M   'P 1'
#
loop_
_entity.id
_entity.type
_entity.pdbx_description
1 polymer ?
#
loop_
_entity_poly.entity_id
_entity_poly.type
_entity_poly.pdbx_seq_one_letter_code
_entity_poly.pdbx_strand_id
1 'polypeptide(L)' 'MHLSARLFSLSALFALAAAQSHTGTLFTFDPGLGACGFTNTSTQIVASVSETFFQNFPGATQNPNE' A
#
# COMPACT_ATOMS: atom_id res chain seq x y z
N MET A 1 21.62 -39.86 11.34
CA MET A 1 22.05 -38.46 11.27
C MET A 1 20.79 -37.60 11.32
N HIS A 2 20.09 -37.54 12.46
CA HIS A 2 20.11 -36.37 13.36
C HIS A 2 20.70 -35.12 12.70
N LEU A 3 19.88 -34.08 12.50
CA LEU A 3 19.88 -32.87 13.34
C LEU A 3 19.38 -31.66 12.54
N SER A 4 18.42 -30.93 13.11
CA SER A 4 18.15 -29.48 12.91
C SER A 4 17.87 -28.97 11.49
N ALA A 5 16.73 -28.34 11.21
CA ALA A 5 16.31 -27.14 11.90
C ALA A 5 14.78 -27.01 11.96
N ARG A 6 14.30 -26.87 13.20
CA ARG A 6 13.03 -26.20 13.49
C ARG A 6 13.20 -24.70 13.24
N LEU A 7 12.04 -24.02 13.10
CA LEU A 7 11.81 -22.56 13.20
C LEU A 7 12.22 -21.80 11.92
N PHE A 8 11.33 -21.29 11.07
CA PHE A 8 10.14 -20.45 11.31
C PHE A 8 9.18 -20.65 10.13
N SER A 9 8.01 -21.25 10.33
CA SER A 9 6.86 -21.00 9.44
C SER A 9 5.76 -20.39 10.28
N LEU A 10 5.98 -19.12 10.67
CA LEU A 10 5.08 -18.36 11.52
C LEU A 10 4.84 -16.95 10.96
N SER A 11 4.63 -16.80 9.66
CA SER A 11 4.30 -15.46 9.11
C SER A 11 3.31 -15.47 7.95
N ALA A 12 2.73 -16.62 7.59
CA ALA A 12 1.63 -16.64 6.63
C ALA A 12 0.27 -16.52 7.36
N LEU A 13 0.15 -15.58 8.30
CA LEU A 13 -1.15 -14.95 8.56
C LEU A 13 -1.29 -13.87 7.49
N PHE A 14 -1.59 -14.31 6.26
CA PHE A 14 -2.06 -13.42 5.23
C PHE A 14 -3.24 -12.67 5.81
N ALA A 15 -3.06 -11.36 6.01
CA ALA A 15 -4.11 -10.49 6.48
C ALA A 15 -5.29 -10.67 5.52
N LEU A 16 -6.34 -11.32 6.01
CA LEU A 16 -7.63 -11.30 5.37
C LEU A 16 -8.08 -9.84 5.49
N ALA A 17 -7.81 -9.04 4.46
CA ALA A 17 -8.27 -7.67 4.38
C ALA A 17 -9.80 -7.72 4.32
N ALA A 18 -10.45 -7.64 5.48
CA ALA A 18 -11.87 -7.39 5.53
C ALA A 18 -12.15 -6.05 4.81
N ALA A 19 -13.32 -5.93 4.18
CA ALA A 19 -13.74 -4.65 3.64
C ALA A 19 -13.78 -3.61 4.78
N GLN A 20 -12.89 -2.62 4.72
CA GLN A 20 -12.80 -1.55 5.71
C GLN A 20 -13.64 -0.37 5.22
N SER A 21 -14.64 0.02 6.00
CA SER A 21 -15.44 1.23 5.75
C SER A 21 -14.90 2.37 6.60
N HIS A 22 -14.43 3.43 5.96
CA HIS A 22 -13.93 4.65 6.60
C HIS A 22 -14.62 5.87 6.01
N THR A 23 -14.71 6.95 6.79
CA THR A 23 -15.17 8.26 6.31
C THR A 23 -13.95 9.16 6.07
N GLY A 24 -14.06 10.05 5.10
CA GLY A 24 -12.99 10.98 4.76
C GLY A 24 -13.48 12.10 3.84
N THR A 25 -12.62 13.09 3.61
CA THR A 25 -12.86 14.17 2.65
C THR A 25 -12.31 13.76 1.28
N LEU A 26 -13.10 13.98 0.23
CA LEU A 26 -12.70 13.73 -1.15
C LEU A 26 -12.61 15.06 -1.91
N PHE A 27 -11.68 15.10 -2.87
CA PHE A 27 -11.57 16.16 -3.86
C PHE A 27 -11.26 15.52 -5.23
N THR A 28 -11.43 16.30 -6.30
CA THR A 28 -11.12 15.87 -7.67
C THR A 28 -9.95 16.68 -8.21
N PHE A 29 -9.11 16.04 -9.02
CA PHE A 29 -7.94 16.64 -9.67
C PHE A 29 -7.56 15.81 -10.90
N ASP A 30 -6.81 16.42 -11.83
CA ASP A 30 -6.18 15.68 -12.92
C ASP A 30 -4.86 15.05 -12.42
N PRO A 31 -4.71 13.71 -12.47
CA PRO A 31 -3.52 13.06 -11.96
C PRO A 31 -2.30 13.25 -12.88
N GLY A 32 -1.11 13.06 -12.30
CA GLY A 32 0.18 13.09 -12.98
C GLY A 32 1.14 12.06 -12.40
N LEU A 33 2.40 12.44 -12.13
CA LEU A 33 3.36 11.56 -11.44
C LEU A 33 2.97 11.39 -9.97
N GLY A 34 2.64 10.17 -9.56
CA GLY A 34 2.30 9.81 -8.18
C GLY A 34 3.52 9.49 -7.32
N ALA A 35 3.32 9.51 -6.00
CA ALA A 35 4.34 9.14 -5.00
C ALA A 35 4.79 7.67 -5.07
N CYS A 36 4.07 6.81 -5.81
CA CYS A 36 4.53 5.45 -6.11
C CYS A 36 5.48 5.38 -7.32
N GLY A 37 5.78 6.52 -7.97
CA GLY A 37 6.61 6.57 -9.18
C GLY A 37 5.86 6.26 -10.48
N PHE A 38 4.53 6.11 -10.44
CA PHE A 38 3.72 5.90 -11.63
C PHE A 38 3.14 7.21 -12.15
N THR A 39 3.24 7.43 -13.46
CA THR A 39 2.50 8.50 -14.13
C THR A 39 1.10 8.00 -14.48
N ASN A 40 0.08 8.70 -13.99
CA ASN A 40 -1.32 8.40 -14.25
C ASN A 40 -2.00 9.51 -15.06
N THR A 41 -3.13 9.17 -15.67
CA THR A 41 -3.96 10.10 -16.45
C THR A 41 -5.43 10.02 -16.01
N SER A 42 -6.22 11.04 -16.36
CA SER A 42 -7.65 11.13 -16.00
C SER A 42 -8.54 10.04 -16.64
N THR A 43 -8.00 9.19 -17.52
CA THR A 43 -8.70 8.03 -18.08
C THR A 43 -8.63 6.79 -17.18
N GLN A 44 -7.87 6.84 -16.08
CA GLN A 44 -7.66 5.73 -15.15
C GLN A 44 -8.44 5.96 -13.86
N ILE A 45 -8.88 4.88 -13.20
CA ILE A 45 -9.47 4.94 -11.87
C ILE A 45 -8.35 4.93 -10.84
N VAL A 46 -8.04 6.10 -10.32
CA VAL A 46 -6.98 6.31 -9.31
C VAL A 46 -7.43 7.34 -8.29
N ALA A 47 -6.90 7.25 -7.07
CA ALA A 47 -7.15 8.22 -6.00
C ALA A 47 -5.85 8.47 -5.21
N SER A 48 -5.66 9.71 -4.77
CA SER A 48 -4.65 10.05 -3.76
C SER A 48 -5.19 9.75 -2.36
N VAL A 49 -4.31 9.33 -1.47
CA VAL A 49 -4.57 9.13 -0.04
C VAL A 49 -3.76 10.14 0.78
N SER A 50 -4.08 10.30 2.07
CA SER A 50 -3.27 11.14 2.95
C SER A 50 -1.85 10.59 3.09
N GLU A 51 -0.87 11.46 3.34
CA GLU A 51 0.52 11.06 3.57
C GLU A 51 0.63 10.06 4.74
N THR A 52 -0.08 10.29 5.84
CA THR A 52 -0.11 9.36 6.97
C THR A 52 -0.60 7.98 6.55
N PHE A 53 -1.62 7.88 5.70
CA PHE A 53 -2.07 6.59 5.19
C PHE A 53 -1.01 5.96 4.28
N PHE A 54 -0.44 6.74 3.36
CA PHE A 54 0.59 6.27 2.43
C PHE A 54 1.80 5.66 3.15
N GLN A 55 2.36 6.37 4.14
CA GLN A 55 3.57 5.93 4.88
C GLN A 55 3.34 4.70 5.76
N ASN A 56 2.10 4.48 6.23
CA ASN A 56 1.77 3.40 7.15
C ASN A 56 1.05 2.22 6.49
N PHE A 57 0.81 2.28 5.17
CA PHE A 57 0.09 1.21 4.48
C PHE A 57 0.95 -0.07 4.45
N PRO A 58 0.38 -1.26 4.76
CA PRO A 58 1.13 -2.51 4.71
C PRO A 58 1.70 -2.77 3.32
N GLY A 59 3.04 -2.89 3.23
CA GLY A 59 3.73 -3.07 1.95
C GLY A 59 4.05 -1.77 1.20
N ALA A 60 3.82 -0.60 1.81
CA ALA A 60 4.27 0.67 1.26
C ALA A 60 5.81 0.68 1.12
N THR A 61 6.28 1.18 -0.02
CA THR A 61 7.70 1.48 -0.25
C THR A 61 7.93 2.98 -0.09
N GLN A 62 9.18 3.40 0.05
CA GLN A 62 9.54 4.82 0.02
C GLN A 62 9.09 5.46 -1.30
N ASN A 63 8.76 6.75 -1.25
CA ASN A 63 8.51 7.56 -2.43
C ASN A 63 9.80 7.63 -3.26
N PRO A 64 9.83 7.13 -4.51
CA PRO A 64 11.04 7.11 -5.33
C PRO A 64 11.36 8.49 -5.95
N ASN A 65 10.54 9.51 -5.70
CA ASN A 65 10.71 10.86 -6.21
C ASN A 65 11.40 11.82 -5.21
N GLU A 66 11.81 11.32 -4.04
CA GLU A 66 12.57 12.05 -3.01
C GLU A 66 14.09 11.88 -3.20
#